data_AF-A0A8T5DWI1-F1
#
_entry.id   AF-A0A8T5DWI1-F1
#
_cell.length_a   1.000
_cell.length_b   1.000
_cell.length_c   1.000
_cell.angle_alpha   90.00
_cell.angle_beta   90.00
_cell.angle_gamma   90.00
#
_symmetry.space_group_name_H-M   'P 1'
#
loop_
_entity.id
_entity.type
_entity.pdbx_description
1 polymer ?
#
loop_
_entity_poly.entity_id
_entity_poly.type
_entity_poly.pdbx_seq_one_letter_code
_entity_poly.pdbx_strand_id
1 'polypeptide(L)'
;MVRCFKTKKENTQELKKFLRSKSWFNDQFKIGHSGKYVLLPIIDKAKQKDIVNKFIGTIEERNLIKIDDKKVENLRDALKKVIPADKVESINRGFEVVGDIAVLEVPEEIVPLEKSIAWTLKRMKPSINIVAKKANKTNGKYRIRKIKVLVGENRTETIHKESGVKIKTDLNKAYFSARLGTERLRVLKLIKPKENVLVVFAGVGPYPLVIAKHKPLSKITAIEWNPAAVRFFKENLKLNKFENRINIVKGDAHIEIPNLNEKFNRIIMVLPGESHKFLKETLNVAKKGAVIHLYQFEHVDKVKERGAEIKQMIEKLGRKVKSIKGVRSGYFAPKINRYSYDILLE
;
A
#
# COMPACT_ATOMS: atom_id res chain seq x y z
N MET A 1 4.56 -34.09 -13.58
CA MET A 1 5.07 -33.68 -14.90
C MET A 1 4.62 -32.26 -15.22
N VAL A 2 5.37 -31.54 -16.05
CA VAL A 2 5.03 -30.21 -16.56
C VAL A 2 5.16 -30.21 -18.08
N ARG A 3 4.29 -29.49 -18.78
CA ARG A 3 4.40 -29.30 -20.23
C ARG A 3 5.59 -28.40 -20.54
N CYS A 4 6.40 -28.83 -21.49
CA CYS A 4 7.62 -28.14 -21.92
C CYS A 4 7.60 -27.99 -23.43
N PHE A 5 8.10 -26.86 -23.93
CA PHE A 5 8.51 -26.75 -25.32
C PHE A 5 9.97 -27.14 -25.46
N LYS A 6 10.24 -28.22 -26.19
CA LYS A 6 11.57 -28.74 -26.51
C LYS A 6 12.08 -28.09 -27.79
N THR A 7 13.19 -27.37 -27.70
CA THR A 7 13.84 -26.76 -28.87
C THR A 7 15.36 -26.86 -28.80
N LYS A 8 16.07 -26.52 -29.88
CA LYS A 8 17.54 -26.44 -29.89
C LYS A 8 18.04 -25.25 -29.06
N LYS A 9 19.27 -25.33 -28.57
CA LYS A 9 19.90 -24.29 -27.74
C LYS A 9 19.88 -22.90 -28.41
N GLU A 10 20.13 -22.84 -29.73
CA GLU A 10 20.09 -21.61 -30.54
C GLU A 10 18.77 -20.84 -30.46
N ASN A 11 17.64 -21.54 -30.36
CA ASN A 11 16.29 -20.93 -30.35
C ASN A 11 15.82 -20.55 -28.94
N THR A 12 16.57 -20.92 -27.90
CA THR A 12 16.10 -20.86 -26.50
C THR A 12 15.85 -19.43 -26.04
N GLN A 13 16.75 -18.50 -26.38
CA GLN A 13 16.65 -17.12 -25.89
C GLN A 13 15.44 -16.40 -26.47
N GLU A 14 15.21 -16.52 -27.78
CA GLU A 14 14.07 -15.91 -28.45
C GLU A 14 12.75 -16.56 -28.02
N LEU A 15 12.70 -17.90 -27.95
CA LEU A 15 11.52 -18.61 -27.47
C LEU A 15 11.19 -18.22 -26.03
N LYS A 16 12.19 -18.15 -25.13
CA LYS A 16 11.96 -17.71 -23.75
C LYS A 16 11.37 -16.30 -23.70
N LYS A 17 11.89 -15.37 -24.52
CA LYS A 17 11.38 -13.99 -24.62
C LYS A 17 9.94 -13.97 -25.11
N PHE A 18 9.61 -14.78 -26.12
CA PHE A 18 8.26 -14.91 -26.65
C PHE A 18 7.28 -15.51 -25.64
N LEU A 19 7.65 -16.62 -25.00
CA LEU A 19 6.82 -17.26 -23.98
C LEU A 19 6.56 -16.30 -22.82
N ARG A 20 7.55 -15.50 -22.41
CA ARG A 20 7.37 -14.48 -21.37
C ARG A 20 6.45 -13.35 -21.83
N SER A 21 6.59 -12.84 -23.05
CA SER A 21 5.73 -11.77 -23.57
C SER A 21 4.27 -12.20 -23.68
N LYS A 22 4.01 -13.47 -24.01
CA LYS A 22 2.67 -14.07 -24.04
C LYS A 22 2.19 -14.57 -22.69
N SER A 23 3.01 -14.45 -21.63
CA SER A 23 2.73 -15.01 -20.30
C SER A 23 2.50 -16.52 -20.30
N TRP A 24 3.14 -17.23 -21.22
CA TRP A 24 3.04 -18.68 -21.39
C TRP A 24 4.17 -19.46 -20.74
N PHE A 25 5.26 -18.80 -20.37
CA PHE A 25 6.37 -19.44 -19.66
C PHE A 25 5.96 -19.80 -18.22
N ASN A 26 6.26 -21.02 -17.80
CA ASN A 26 5.95 -21.51 -16.46
C ASN A 26 7.19 -21.41 -15.55
N ASP A 27 7.33 -20.26 -14.88
CA ASP A 27 8.43 -19.96 -13.94
C ASP A 27 8.40 -20.82 -12.65
N GLN A 28 7.50 -21.79 -12.50
CA GLN A 28 7.51 -22.70 -11.34
C GLN A 28 8.54 -23.82 -11.47
N PHE A 29 9.13 -24.02 -12.64
CA PHE A 29 10.06 -25.10 -12.93
C PHE A 29 11.37 -24.55 -13.50
N LYS A 30 12.50 -25.19 -13.16
CA LYS A 30 13.78 -24.91 -13.82
C LYS A 30 13.70 -25.32 -15.29
N ILE A 31 14.40 -24.60 -16.16
CA ILE A 31 14.61 -25.03 -17.55
C ILE A 31 15.33 -26.38 -17.53
N GLY A 32 14.79 -27.35 -18.27
CA GLY A 32 15.39 -28.67 -18.41
C GLY A 32 16.32 -28.75 -19.61
N HIS A 33 17.15 -29.78 -19.63
CA HIS A 33 18.06 -30.10 -20.72
C HIS A 33 17.91 -31.57 -21.10
N SER A 34 17.96 -31.86 -22.40
CA SER A 34 17.88 -33.22 -22.94
C SER A 34 18.79 -33.31 -24.18
N GLY A 35 20.05 -33.75 -23.96
CA GLY A 35 21.08 -33.75 -24.99
C GLY A 35 21.29 -32.35 -25.58
N LYS A 36 21.14 -32.23 -26.92
CA LYS A 36 21.24 -30.96 -27.66
C LYS A 36 20.01 -30.04 -27.53
N TYR A 37 19.00 -30.45 -26.78
CA TYR A 37 17.74 -29.73 -26.65
C TYR A 37 17.58 -29.10 -25.26
N VAL A 38 16.84 -27.98 -25.24
CA VAL A 38 16.42 -27.25 -24.06
C VAL A 38 14.91 -27.38 -23.91
N LEU A 39 14.46 -27.60 -22.67
CA LEU A 39 13.07 -27.81 -22.29
C LEU A 39 12.56 -26.57 -21.53
N LEU A 40 11.79 -25.73 -22.21
CA LEU A 40 11.20 -24.54 -21.60
C LEU A 40 9.82 -24.87 -21.03
N PRO A 41 9.62 -24.83 -19.70
CA PRO A 41 8.32 -25.11 -19.10
C PRO A 41 7.29 -24.06 -19.54
N ILE A 42 6.10 -24.52 -19.92
CA ILE A 42 4.97 -23.71 -20.36
C ILE A 42 3.74 -23.97 -19.47
N ILE A 43 2.87 -22.96 -19.33
CA ILE A 43 1.60 -23.10 -18.60
C ILE A 43 0.57 -23.84 -19.48
N ASP A 44 -0.42 -24.48 -18.86
CA ASP A 44 -1.41 -25.28 -19.60
C ASP A 44 -2.23 -24.46 -20.60
N LYS A 45 -2.47 -23.18 -20.28
CA LYS A 45 -3.20 -22.22 -21.12
C LYS A 45 -2.39 -21.69 -22.32
N ALA A 46 -1.14 -22.12 -22.51
CA ALA A 46 -0.33 -21.70 -23.63
C ALA A 46 -0.91 -22.22 -24.96
N LYS A 47 -1.14 -21.31 -25.92
CA LYS A 47 -1.67 -21.67 -27.24
C LYS A 47 -0.59 -22.39 -28.04
N GLN A 48 -0.74 -23.70 -28.16
CA GLN A 48 0.28 -24.56 -28.78
C GLN A 48 0.61 -24.13 -30.21
N LYS A 49 -0.43 -23.92 -31.04
CA LYS A 49 -0.32 -23.52 -32.46
C LYS A 49 0.57 -22.28 -32.63
N ASP A 50 0.37 -21.26 -31.81
CA ASP A 50 1.13 -20.01 -31.88
C ASP A 50 2.62 -20.19 -31.58
N ILE A 51 2.98 -21.20 -30.77
CA ILE A 51 4.38 -21.49 -30.43
C ILE A 51 5.02 -22.30 -31.57
N VAL A 52 4.38 -23.39 -32.01
CA VAL A 52 4.93 -24.25 -33.08
C VAL A 52 5.02 -23.55 -34.44
N ASN A 53 4.12 -22.60 -34.72
CA ASN A 53 4.18 -21.80 -35.95
C ASN A 53 5.37 -20.83 -35.99
N LYS A 54 5.92 -20.49 -34.81
CA LYS A 54 7.00 -19.50 -34.70
C LYS A 54 8.35 -20.11 -34.36
N PHE A 55 8.38 -21.27 -33.71
CA PHE A 55 9.60 -21.90 -33.22
C PHE A 55 9.65 -23.37 -33.62
N ILE A 56 10.82 -23.80 -34.08
CA ILE A 56 11.08 -25.20 -34.40
C ILE A 56 11.23 -25.98 -33.09
N GLY A 57 10.35 -26.95 -32.85
CA GLY A 57 10.37 -27.78 -31.67
C GLY A 57 9.09 -28.58 -31.46
N THR A 58 9.01 -29.28 -30.32
CA THR A 58 7.86 -30.10 -29.95
C THR A 58 7.42 -29.79 -28.52
N ILE A 59 6.16 -30.07 -28.22
CA ILE A 59 5.65 -30.02 -26.85
C ILE A 59 5.71 -31.42 -26.25
N GLU A 60 6.28 -31.54 -25.07
CA GLU A 60 6.36 -32.82 -24.34
C GLU A 60 6.13 -32.60 -22.84
N GLU A 61 5.66 -33.63 -22.15
CA GLU A 61 5.57 -33.64 -20.69
C GLU A 61 6.87 -34.19 -20.08
N ARG A 62 7.42 -33.46 -19.11
CA ARG A 62 8.67 -33.83 -18.43
C ARG A 62 8.59 -33.62 -16.93
N ASN A 63 9.39 -34.39 -16.21
CA ASN A 63 9.65 -34.13 -14.80
C ASN A 63 10.79 -33.11 -14.68
N LEU A 64 10.43 -31.83 -14.71
CA LEU A 64 11.39 -30.76 -14.41
C LEU A 64 11.44 -30.48 -12.91
N ILE A 65 12.60 -30.01 -12.45
CA ILE A 65 12.80 -29.62 -11.06
C ILE A 65 11.89 -28.42 -10.77
N LYS A 66 10.93 -28.59 -9.87
CA LYS A 66 10.11 -27.50 -9.36
C LYS A 66 11.02 -26.57 -8.56
N ILE A 67 10.99 -25.28 -8.87
CA ILE A 67 11.75 -24.29 -8.10
C ILE A 67 11.10 -24.23 -6.71
N ASP A 68 11.90 -24.34 -5.65
CA ASP A 68 11.46 -24.11 -4.27
C ASP A 68 12.07 -22.81 -3.74
N ASP A 69 11.25 -21.76 -3.69
CA ASP A 69 11.66 -20.44 -3.18
C ASP A 69 11.33 -20.30 -1.68
N LYS A 70 10.71 -21.32 -1.04
CA LYS A 70 10.37 -21.25 0.39
C LYS A 70 11.61 -21.10 1.28
N LYS A 71 12.77 -21.56 0.81
CA LYS A 71 14.06 -21.48 1.52
C LYS A 71 14.81 -20.16 1.32
N VAL A 72 14.29 -19.22 0.54
CA VAL A 72 14.97 -17.94 0.28
C VAL A 72 14.37 -16.84 1.16
N GLU A 73 15.23 -16.15 1.92
CA GLU A 73 14.78 -15.15 2.90
C GLU A 73 14.21 -13.88 2.26
N ASN A 74 14.78 -13.42 1.14
CA ASN A 74 14.41 -12.16 0.50
C ASN A 74 14.08 -12.29 -1.00
N LEU A 75 13.23 -11.38 -1.48
CA LEU A 75 12.67 -11.44 -2.84
C LEU A 75 13.76 -11.31 -3.91
N ARG A 76 14.81 -10.51 -3.68
CA ARG A 76 15.88 -10.30 -4.65
C ARG A 76 16.62 -11.61 -4.94
N ASP A 77 16.97 -12.37 -3.91
CA ASP A 77 17.69 -13.63 -4.08
C ASP A 77 16.83 -14.71 -4.74
N ALA A 78 15.52 -14.70 -4.50
CA ALA A 78 14.60 -15.59 -5.20
C ALA A 78 14.48 -15.18 -6.69
N LEU A 79 14.48 -13.87 -6.98
CA LEU A 79 14.41 -13.35 -8.33
C LEU A 79 15.66 -13.63 -9.16
N LYS A 80 16.87 -13.61 -8.57
CA LYS A 80 18.12 -13.99 -9.26
C LYS A 80 18.06 -15.39 -9.89
N LYS A 81 17.19 -16.28 -9.38
CA LYS A 81 17.00 -17.63 -9.91
C LYS A 81 16.05 -17.70 -11.12
N VAL A 82 15.26 -16.64 -11.37
CA VAL A 82 14.18 -16.64 -12.38
C VAL A 82 14.30 -15.53 -13.43
N ILE A 83 15.01 -14.44 -13.13
CA ILE A 83 15.21 -13.30 -14.03
C ILE A 83 16.69 -12.86 -14.07
N PRO A 84 17.14 -12.17 -15.15
CA PRO A 84 18.52 -11.67 -15.27
C PRO A 84 18.95 -10.75 -14.13
N ALA A 85 20.22 -10.83 -13.72
CA ALA A 85 20.75 -10.11 -12.55
C ALA A 85 20.64 -8.59 -12.67
N ASP A 86 20.93 -8.03 -13.86
CA ASP A 86 20.79 -6.60 -14.17
C ASP A 86 19.36 -6.09 -13.94
N LYS A 87 18.36 -6.94 -14.18
CA LYS A 87 16.94 -6.62 -13.97
C LYS A 87 16.50 -6.76 -12.51
N VAL A 88 17.19 -7.58 -11.72
CA VAL A 88 16.93 -7.69 -10.27
C VAL A 88 17.31 -6.39 -9.58
N GLU A 89 18.39 -5.74 -10.02
CA GLU A 89 18.84 -4.46 -9.45
C GLU A 89 17.83 -3.33 -9.67
N SER A 90 17.11 -3.34 -10.79
CA SER A 90 16.00 -2.39 -11.04
C SER A 90 14.84 -2.56 -10.03
N ILE A 91 14.73 -3.70 -9.36
CA ILE A 91 13.74 -3.96 -8.31
C ILE A 91 14.28 -3.39 -6.99
N ASN A 92 14.24 -2.06 -6.91
CA ASN A 92 14.69 -1.30 -5.74
C ASN A 92 13.61 -1.10 -4.68
N ARG A 93 12.34 -1.28 -5.04
CA ARG A 93 11.21 -1.01 -4.12
C ARG A 93 10.64 -2.32 -3.61
N GLY A 94 10.63 -2.48 -2.28
CA GLY A 94 9.91 -3.56 -1.63
C GLY A 94 8.40 -3.49 -1.92
N PHE A 95 7.70 -4.59 -1.74
CA PHE A 95 6.24 -4.66 -1.84
C PHE A 95 5.56 -4.16 -0.56
N GLU A 96 4.27 -3.86 -0.64
CA GLU A 96 3.41 -3.64 0.53
C GLU A 96 2.45 -4.82 0.67
N VAL A 97 2.20 -5.28 1.89
CA VAL A 97 1.21 -6.34 2.15
C VAL A 97 0.03 -5.73 2.88
N VAL A 98 -1.16 -5.84 2.30
CA VAL A 98 -2.44 -5.45 2.90
C VAL A 98 -3.30 -6.71 2.96
N GLY A 99 -3.63 -7.15 4.18
CA GLY A 99 -4.25 -8.45 4.40
C GLY A 99 -3.50 -9.58 3.71
N ASP A 100 -4.17 -10.23 2.77
CA ASP A 100 -3.64 -11.32 1.95
C ASP A 100 -3.23 -10.88 0.52
N ILE A 101 -3.13 -9.57 0.28
CA ILE A 101 -2.73 -8.97 -1.00
C ILE A 101 -1.35 -8.35 -0.88
N ALA A 102 -0.39 -8.79 -1.70
CA ALA A 102 0.88 -8.08 -1.89
C ALA A 102 0.81 -7.16 -3.11
N VAL A 103 1.24 -5.91 -2.92
CA VAL A 103 1.22 -4.87 -3.94
C VAL A 103 2.65 -4.47 -4.29
N LEU A 104 3.03 -4.76 -5.54
CA LEU A 104 4.31 -4.43 -6.14
C LEU A 104 4.30 -3.04 -6.77
N GLU A 105 5.47 -2.40 -6.81
CA GLU A 105 5.78 -1.33 -7.75
C GLU A 105 6.76 -1.92 -8.77
N VAL A 106 6.32 -2.00 -10.02
CA VAL A 106 7.09 -2.60 -11.12
C VAL A 106 7.51 -1.46 -12.05
N PRO A 107 8.81 -1.11 -12.11
CA PRO A 107 9.32 -0.15 -13.08
C PRO A 107 9.02 -0.55 -14.53
N GLU A 108 8.89 0.43 -15.41
CA GLU A 108 8.45 0.21 -16.81
C GLU A 108 9.40 -0.71 -17.56
N GLU A 109 10.70 -0.60 -17.31
CA GLU A 109 11.77 -1.38 -17.93
C GLU A 109 11.70 -2.90 -17.64
N ILE A 110 10.99 -3.31 -16.58
CA ILE A 110 10.82 -4.72 -16.19
C ILE A 110 9.36 -5.20 -16.19
N VAL A 111 8.43 -4.41 -16.73
CA VAL A 111 7.02 -4.83 -16.93
C VAL A 111 6.90 -6.19 -17.63
N PRO A 112 7.71 -6.53 -18.66
CA PRO A 112 7.65 -7.86 -19.28
C PRO A 112 7.92 -9.04 -18.31
N LEU A 113 8.50 -8.78 -17.14
CA LEU A 113 8.84 -9.76 -16.11
C LEU A 113 7.86 -9.76 -14.92
N GLU A 114 6.83 -8.91 -14.92
CA GLU A 114 5.95 -8.68 -13.77
C GLU A 114 5.27 -9.95 -13.24
N LYS A 115 4.88 -10.86 -14.14
CA LYS A 115 4.25 -12.12 -13.75
C LYS A 115 5.24 -13.09 -13.12
N SER A 116 6.46 -13.15 -13.64
CA SER A 116 7.54 -13.96 -13.04
C SER A 116 7.83 -13.45 -11.63
N ILE A 117 7.94 -12.12 -11.47
CA ILE A 117 8.15 -11.49 -10.16
C ILE A 117 7.00 -11.82 -9.20
N ALA A 118 5.76 -11.71 -9.67
CA ALA A 118 4.59 -12.00 -8.87
C ALA A 118 4.49 -13.47 -8.45
N TRP A 119 4.79 -14.42 -9.34
CA TRP A 119 4.79 -15.84 -9.02
C TRP A 119 5.89 -16.22 -8.04
N THR A 120 7.09 -15.64 -8.17
CA THR A 120 8.17 -15.80 -7.18
C THR A 120 7.70 -15.32 -5.80
N LEU A 121 7.14 -14.12 -5.70
CA LEU A 121 6.64 -13.61 -4.42
C LEU A 121 5.54 -14.50 -3.82
N LYS A 122 4.59 -14.96 -4.64
CA LYS A 122 3.52 -15.88 -4.21
C LYS A 122 4.08 -17.20 -3.68
N ARG A 123 5.13 -17.76 -4.29
CA ARG A 123 5.79 -19.00 -3.85
C ARG A 123 6.54 -18.81 -2.54
N MET A 124 7.21 -17.67 -2.36
CA MET A 124 7.94 -17.34 -1.13
C MET A 124 7.03 -17.11 0.07
N LYS A 125 5.83 -16.55 -0.14
CA LYS A 125 4.91 -16.19 0.94
C LYS A 125 3.54 -16.82 0.74
N PRO A 126 3.36 -18.08 1.19
CA PRO A 126 2.09 -18.82 1.03
C PRO A 126 0.87 -18.12 1.64
N SER A 127 1.06 -17.29 2.67
CA SER A 127 -0.01 -16.50 3.31
C SER A 127 -0.56 -15.36 2.43
N ILE A 128 0.16 -14.97 1.38
CA ILE A 128 -0.33 -14.01 0.39
C ILE A 128 -1.16 -14.79 -0.62
N ASN A 129 -2.44 -14.43 -0.76
CA ASN A 129 -3.34 -15.02 -1.75
C ASN A 129 -3.19 -14.38 -3.12
N ILE A 130 -2.99 -13.06 -3.15
CA ILE A 130 -3.01 -12.25 -4.37
C ILE A 130 -1.73 -11.42 -4.45
N VAL A 131 -1.12 -11.40 -5.63
CA VAL A 131 -0.05 -10.45 -5.95
C VAL A 131 -0.53 -9.52 -7.04
N ALA A 132 -0.48 -8.22 -6.78
CA ALA A 132 -0.92 -7.16 -7.67
C ALA A 132 0.21 -6.13 -7.87
N LYS A 133 0.06 -5.25 -8.86
CA LYS A 133 0.93 -4.07 -9.03
C LYS A 133 0.13 -2.77 -8.95
N LYS A 134 0.74 -1.69 -8.49
CA LYS A 134 0.16 -0.34 -8.60
C LYS A 134 0.11 0.09 -10.07
N ALA A 135 -0.98 0.74 -10.49
CA ALA A 135 -1.06 1.43 -11.77
C ALA A 135 -0.13 2.66 -11.79
N ASN A 136 0.25 3.17 -12.95
CA ASN A 136 1.20 4.30 -13.05
C ASN A 136 0.59 5.63 -12.60
N LYS A 137 -0.73 5.80 -12.74
CA LYS A 137 -1.43 7.06 -12.42
C LYS A 137 -2.42 6.88 -11.28
N THR A 138 -2.53 7.90 -10.44
CA THR A 138 -3.67 8.12 -9.53
C THR A 138 -4.83 8.71 -10.32
N ASN A 139 -6.02 8.15 -10.17
CA ASN A 139 -7.19 8.59 -10.93
C ASN A 139 -8.29 9.15 -10.01
N GLY A 140 -8.99 10.17 -10.53
CA GLY A 140 -10.22 10.70 -9.96
C GLY A 140 -10.05 11.56 -8.72
N LYS A 141 -11.17 12.16 -8.27
CA LYS A 141 -11.25 13.08 -7.12
C LYS A 141 -10.69 12.51 -5.81
N TYR A 142 -10.77 11.19 -5.62
CA TYR A 142 -10.31 10.51 -4.41
C TYR A 142 -8.82 10.09 -4.46
N ARG A 143 -8.11 10.42 -5.54
CA ARG A 143 -6.68 10.14 -5.77
C ARG A 143 -6.28 8.68 -5.49
N ILE A 144 -7.18 7.74 -5.80
CA ILE A 144 -6.92 6.30 -5.57
C ILE A 144 -5.99 5.79 -6.67
N ARG A 145 -4.85 5.23 -6.26
CA ARG A 145 -3.93 4.52 -7.15
C ARG A 145 -4.39 3.08 -7.27
N LYS A 146 -5.15 2.78 -8.32
CA LYS A 146 -5.67 1.42 -8.56
C LYS A 146 -4.54 0.41 -8.66
N ILE A 147 -4.82 -0.82 -8.24
CA ILE A 147 -3.99 -1.99 -8.42
C ILE A 147 -4.53 -2.89 -9.53
N LYS A 148 -3.62 -3.58 -10.20
CA LYS A 148 -3.90 -4.64 -11.18
C LYS A 148 -3.40 -5.97 -10.64
N VAL A 149 -4.29 -6.96 -10.53
CA VAL A 149 -3.92 -8.32 -10.13
C VAL A 149 -3.01 -8.95 -11.18
N LEU A 150 -1.90 -9.53 -10.73
CA LEU A 150 -0.94 -10.26 -11.55
C LEU A 150 -1.09 -11.77 -11.37
N VAL A 151 -1.30 -12.23 -10.12
CA VAL A 151 -1.44 -13.63 -9.71
C VAL A 151 -2.46 -13.74 -8.58
N GLY A 152 -3.27 -14.81 -8.57
CA GLY A 152 -4.28 -15.10 -7.55
C GLY A 152 -5.71 -14.78 -8.00
N GLU A 153 -6.62 -14.69 -7.05
CA GLU A 153 -8.02 -14.32 -7.28
C GLU A 153 -8.14 -12.90 -7.86
N ASN A 154 -9.10 -12.68 -8.76
CA ASN A 154 -9.34 -11.37 -9.36
C ASN A 154 -10.19 -10.47 -8.43
N ARG A 155 -9.64 -10.12 -7.27
CA ARG A 155 -10.26 -9.19 -6.31
C ARG A 155 -9.23 -8.20 -5.74
N THR A 156 -9.75 -7.09 -5.21
CA THR A 156 -8.95 -6.05 -4.54
C THR A 156 -9.43 -5.74 -3.13
N GLU A 157 -10.47 -6.45 -2.68
CA GLU A 157 -10.96 -6.43 -1.30
C GLU A 157 -10.16 -7.42 -0.44
N THR A 158 -9.84 -7.02 0.79
CA THR A 158 -9.14 -7.83 1.78
C THR A 158 -9.40 -7.33 3.20
N ILE A 159 -8.98 -8.10 4.20
CA ILE A 159 -8.99 -7.72 5.61
C ILE A 159 -7.54 -7.70 6.12
N HIS A 160 -7.05 -6.51 6.47
CA HIS A 160 -5.77 -6.34 7.12
C HIS A 160 -5.92 -6.36 8.64
N LYS A 161 -5.00 -7.02 9.34
CA LYS A 161 -4.97 -7.03 10.81
C LYS A 161 -3.80 -6.16 11.28
N GLU A 162 -4.08 -5.21 12.15
CA GLU A 162 -3.07 -4.33 12.71
C GLU A 162 -3.46 -3.92 14.13
N SER A 163 -2.50 -3.89 15.06
CA SER A 163 -2.67 -3.29 16.39
C SER A 163 -3.96 -3.74 17.11
N GLY A 164 -4.34 -5.01 16.98
CA GLY A 164 -5.53 -5.58 17.62
C GLY A 164 -6.87 -5.24 16.97
N VAL A 165 -6.89 -4.67 15.77
CA VAL A 165 -8.10 -4.42 14.96
C VAL A 165 -8.04 -5.11 13.60
N LYS A 166 -9.21 -5.37 13.02
CA LYS A 166 -9.39 -5.85 11.65
C LYS A 166 -9.88 -4.71 10.76
N ILE A 167 -9.24 -4.49 9.62
CA ILE A 167 -9.50 -3.38 8.71
C ILE A 167 -9.79 -3.96 7.34
N LYS A 168 -11.07 -4.09 7.02
CA LYS A 168 -11.59 -4.41 5.69
C LYS A 168 -11.45 -3.20 4.78
N THR A 169 -10.96 -3.42 3.57
CA THR A 169 -10.78 -2.37 2.55
C THR A 169 -10.79 -2.96 1.15
N ASP A 170 -11.08 -2.13 0.15
CA ASP A 170 -10.85 -2.42 -1.27
C ASP A 170 -9.84 -1.41 -1.82
N LEU A 171 -8.67 -1.92 -2.21
CA LEU A 171 -7.53 -1.13 -2.66
C LEU A 171 -7.79 -0.33 -3.95
N ASN A 172 -8.86 -0.65 -4.69
CA ASN A 172 -9.30 0.11 -5.86
C ASN A 172 -10.38 1.14 -5.57
N LYS A 173 -10.96 1.14 -4.36
CA LYS A 173 -12.10 2.01 -3.99
C LYS A 173 -11.81 2.94 -2.81
N ALA A 174 -10.82 2.62 -1.97
CA ALA A 174 -10.42 3.47 -0.86
C ALA A 174 -8.91 3.43 -0.64
N TYR A 175 -8.33 4.56 -0.23
CA TYR A 175 -6.93 4.60 0.17
C TYR A 175 -6.74 3.90 1.51
N PHE A 176 -5.77 2.98 1.55
CA PHE A 176 -5.26 2.37 2.77
C PHE A 176 -3.79 2.03 2.57
N SER A 177 -2.99 2.19 3.63
CA SER A 177 -1.60 1.74 3.65
C SER A 177 -1.29 1.05 4.98
N ALA A 178 -0.78 -0.18 4.89
CA ALA A 178 -0.27 -0.95 6.01
C ALA A 178 1.06 -0.39 6.51
N ARG A 179 1.83 0.30 5.66
CA ARG A 179 3.11 0.95 6.04
C ARG A 179 2.96 2.07 7.08
N LEU A 180 1.72 2.52 7.32
CA LEU A 180 1.40 3.54 8.31
C LEU A 180 1.15 2.99 9.73
N GLY A 181 1.23 1.67 9.94
CA GLY A 181 0.87 1.08 11.23
C GLY A 181 1.74 1.55 12.41
N THR A 182 3.05 1.70 12.18
CA THR A 182 3.98 2.23 13.20
C THR A 182 3.66 3.68 13.56
N GLU A 183 3.26 4.49 12.57
CA GLU A 183 2.87 5.88 12.78
C GLU A 183 1.53 5.99 13.54
N ARG A 184 0.57 5.12 13.22
CA ARG A 184 -0.69 5.00 13.98
C ARG A 184 -0.42 4.68 15.45
N LEU A 185 0.49 3.74 15.72
CA LEU A 185 0.91 3.41 17.08
C LEU A 185 1.65 4.55 17.77
N ARG A 186 2.47 5.32 17.04
CA ARG A 186 3.15 6.50 17.58
C ARG A 186 2.14 7.54 18.07
N VAL A 187 1.18 7.92 17.23
CA VAL A 187 0.12 8.87 17.60
C VAL A 187 -0.73 8.32 18.74
N LEU A 188 -1.08 7.03 18.70
CA LEU A 188 -1.83 6.37 19.78
C LEU A 188 -1.18 6.55 21.16
N LYS A 189 0.16 6.41 21.25
CA LYS A 189 0.90 6.58 22.50
C LYS A 189 0.81 8.01 23.05
N LEU A 190 0.61 9.00 22.19
CA LEU A 190 0.49 10.41 22.59
C LEU A 190 -0.90 10.79 23.10
N ILE A 191 -1.93 10.00 22.78
CA ILE A 191 -3.32 10.23 23.20
C ILE A 191 -3.47 9.97 24.70
N LYS A 192 -3.86 11.00 25.45
CA LYS A 192 -4.18 10.87 26.87
C LYS A 192 -5.59 10.28 27.08
N PRO A 193 -5.85 9.65 28.24
CA PRO A 193 -7.20 9.17 28.57
C PRO A 193 -8.24 10.28 28.46
N LYS A 194 -9.46 9.93 28.04
CA LYS A 194 -10.61 10.84 27.95
C LYS A 194 -10.46 12.01 26.96
N GLU A 195 -9.43 12.02 26.11
CA GLU A 195 -9.33 13.01 25.03
C GLU A 195 -10.50 12.88 24.05
N ASN A 196 -10.99 14.03 23.58
CA ASN A 196 -11.82 14.11 22.39
C ASN A 196 -10.93 14.23 21.15
N VAL A 197 -11.03 13.27 20.23
CA VAL A 197 -10.12 13.13 19.08
C VAL A 197 -10.88 13.29 17.78
N LEU A 198 -10.46 14.25 16.96
CA LEU A 198 -10.90 14.41 15.58
C LEU A 198 -9.90 13.76 14.62
N VAL A 199 -10.36 12.88 13.74
CA VAL A 199 -9.57 12.37 12.62
C VAL A 199 -10.15 12.88 11.31
N VAL A 200 -9.38 13.70 10.60
CA VAL A 200 -9.75 14.24 9.29
C VAL A 200 -9.13 13.39 8.19
N PHE A 201 -9.90 13.11 7.13
CA PHE A 201 -9.53 12.22 6.02
C PHE A 201 -9.34 10.77 6.50
N ALA A 202 -10.35 10.27 7.21
CA ALA A 202 -10.25 9.04 7.97
C ALA A 202 -10.13 7.76 7.11
N GLY A 203 -10.42 7.83 5.81
CA GLY A 203 -10.40 6.68 4.91
C GLY A 203 -11.31 5.57 5.41
N VAL A 204 -10.80 4.32 5.41
CA VAL A 204 -11.52 3.16 5.96
C VAL A 204 -11.46 3.06 7.50
N GLY A 205 -11.01 4.13 8.17
CA GLY A 205 -10.99 4.26 9.62
C GLY A 205 -9.78 3.71 10.38
N PRO A 206 -8.56 3.54 9.82
CA PRO A 206 -7.50 2.84 10.55
C PRO A 206 -7.04 3.58 11.82
N TYR A 207 -6.99 4.92 11.82
CA TYR A 207 -6.72 5.68 13.05
C TYR A 207 -7.85 5.54 14.07
N PRO A 208 -9.12 5.89 13.75
CA PRO A 208 -10.23 5.73 14.68
C PRO A 208 -10.34 4.34 15.30
N LEU A 209 -10.22 3.27 14.50
CA LEU A 209 -10.30 1.89 14.99
C LEU A 209 -9.20 1.57 16.00
N VAL A 210 -7.95 1.93 15.68
CA VAL A 210 -6.80 1.71 16.58
C VAL A 210 -6.96 2.53 17.87
N ILE A 211 -7.45 3.77 17.78
CA ILE A 211 -7.69 4.61 18.96
C ILE A 211 -8.81 4.01 19.81
N ALA A 212 -9.94 3.63 19.22
CA ALA A 212 -11.06 3.03 19.95
C ALA A 212 -10.66 1.75 20.68
N LYS A 213 -9.80 0.92 20.07
CA LYS A 213 -9.31 -0.32 20.66
C LYS A 213 -8.48 -0.12 21.93
N HIS A 214 -7.65 0.93 21.98
CA HIS A 214 -6.63 1.12 23.02
C HIS A 214 -6.88 2.30 23.94
N LYS A 215 -7.82 3.19 23.60
CA LYS A 215 -8.23 4.36 24.39
C LYS A 215 -9.74 4.31 24.62
N PRO A 216 -10.23 3.36 25.43
CA PRO A 216 -11.67 3.10 25.61
C PRO A 216 -12.41 4.24 26.33
N LEU A 217 -11.73 5.28 26.82
CA LEU A 217 -12.41 6.46 27.38
C LEU A 217 -12.40 7.66 26.44
N SER A 218 -11.70 7.60 25.31
CA SER A 218 -11.67 8.69 24.34
C SER A 218 -12.94 8.71 23.49
N LYS A 219 -13.41 9.93 23.19
CA LYS A 219 -14.44 10.20 22.19
C LYS A 219 -13.76 10.42 20.84
N ILE A 220 -14.32 9.86 19.78
CA ILE A 220 -13.68 9.86 18.45
C ILE A 220 -14.70 10.30 17.42
N THR A 221 -14.39 11.39 16.73
CA THR A 221 -15.13 11.88 15.57
C THR A 221 -14.22 11.78 14.35
N ALA A 222 -14.74 11.26 13.24
CA ALA A 222 -13.97 11.00 12.04
C ALA A 222 -14.70 11.52 10.79
N ILE A 223 -13.99 12.28 9.96
CA ILE A 223 -14.54 12.85 8.72
C ILE A 223 -13.95 12.12 7.52
N GLU A 224 -14.81 11.64 6.62
CA GLU A 224 -14.40 11.03 5.36
C GLU A 224 -15.40 11.31 4.23
N TRP A 225 -14.91 11.83 3.11
CA TRP A 225 -15.74 12.25 1.99
C TRP A 225 -15.96 11.16 0.92
N ASN A 226 -15.07 10.17 0.81
CA ASN A 226 -15.17 9.09 -0.17
C ASN A 226 -16.28 8.10 0.28
N PRO A 227 -17.41 8.01 -0.44
CA PRO A 227 -18.52 7.16 -0.03
C PRO A 227 -18.14 5.67 0.09
N ALA A 228 -17.21 5.20 -0.74
CA ALA A 228 -16.74 3.82 -0.65
C ALA A 228 -15.89 3.61 0.61
N ALA A 229 -15.05 4.57 0.98
CA ALA A 229 -14.27 4.51 2.21
C ALA A 229 -15.18 4.55 3.44
N VAL A 230 -16.20 5.43 3.45
CA VAL A 230 -17.24 5.46 4.51
C VAL A 230 -17.97 4.13 4.63
N ARG A 231 -18.34 3.50 3.51
CA ARG A 231 -18.99 2.18 3.54
C ARG A 231 -18.10 1.14 4.24
N PHE A 232 -16.83 1.02 3.82
CA PHE A 232 -15.88 0.12 4.46
C PHE A 232 -15.61 0.50 5.92
N PHE A 233 -15.59 1.78 6.25
CA PHE A 233 -15.41 2.24 7.63
C PHE A 233 -16.60 1.79 8.50
N LYS A 234 -17.85 1.92 8.04
CA LYS A 234 -19.03 1.38 8.74
C LYS A 234 -18.96 -0.14 8.90
N GLU A 235 -18.54 -0.88 7.87
CA GLU A 235 -18.29 -2.33 7.97
C GLU A 235 -17.21 -2.65 9.01
N ASN A 236 -16.16 -1.84 9.07
CA ASN A 236 -15.09 -2.00 10.05
C ASN A 236 -15.53 -1.70 11.48
N LEU A 237 -16.44 -0.75 11.70
CA LEU A 237 -17.03 -0.55 13.03
C LEU A 237 -17.72 -1.83 13.50
N LYS A 238 -18.55 -2.45 12.64
CA LYS A 238 -19.21 -3.73 12.94
C LYS A 238 -18.23 -4.85 13.19
N LEU A 239 -17.22 -4.97 12.33
CA LEU A 239 -16.20 -6.02 12.43
C LEU A 239 -15.40 -5.97 13.75
N ASN A 240 -15.28 -4.79 14.35
CA ASN A 240 -14.53 -4.58 15.59
C ASN A 240 -15.42 -4.26 16.81
N LYS A 241 -16.75 -4.27 16.66
CA LYS A 241 -17.72 -3.94 17.71
C LYS A 241 -17.57 -2.50 18.25
N PHE A 242 -17.40 -1.53 17.35
CA PHE A 242 -17.15 -0.11 17.63
C PHE A 242 -18.24 0.84 17.11
N GLU A 243 -19.43 0.33 16.77
CA GLU A 243 -20.54 1.11 16.21
C GLU A 243 -20.93 2.30 17.08
N ASN A 244 -20.93 2.12 18.40
CA ASN A 244 -21.28 3.18 19.37
C ASN A 244 -20.05 3.95 19.89
N ARG A 245 -18.86 3.72 19.31
CA ARG A 245 -17.59 4.26 19.81
C ARG A 245 -17.03 5.40 18.97
N ILE A 246 -17.41 5.46 17.69
CA ILE A 246 -16.83 6.37 16.71
C ILE A 246 -17.97 7.04 15.95
N ASN A 247 -18.02 8.37 16.00
CA ASN A 247 -18.92 9.16 15.16
C ASN A 247 -18.30 9.34 13.76
N ILE A 248 -18.96 8.84 12.72
CA ILE A 248 -18.51 9.01 11.33
C ILE A 248 -19.34 10.11 10.67
N VAL A 249 -18.67 11.19 10.26
CA VAL A 249 -19.24 12.26 9.48
C VAL A 249 -18.82 12.09 8.01
N LYS A 250 -19.81 11.89 7.14
CA LYS A 250 -19.57 11.76 5.70
C LYS A 250 -19.73 13.12 5.04
N GLY A 251 -18.63 13.71 4.58
CA GLY A 251 -18.68 14.98 3.85
C GLY A 251 -17.30 15.58 3.62
N ASP A 252 -17.28 16.75 2.98
CA ASP A 252 -16.05 17.53 2.78
C ASP A 252 -15.62 18.15 4.12
N ALA A 253 -14.35 17.98 4.49
CA ALA A 253 -13.84 18.52 5.74
C ALA A 253 -13.93 20.06 5.84
N HIS A 254 -13.89 20.80 4.73
CA HIS A 254 -14.12 22.26 4.75
C HIS A 254 -15.55 22.63 5.19
N ILE A 255 -16.53 21.77 4.88
CA ILE A 255 -17.94 21.98 5.19
C ILE A 255 -18.28 21.39 6.56
N GLU A 256 -17.81 20.17 6.83
CA GLU A 256 -18.22 19.39 7.99
C GLU A 256 -17.53 19.84 9.28
N ILE A 257 -16.25 20.26 9.24
CA ILE A 257 -15.54 20.68 10.46
C ILE A 257 -16.24 21.87 11.15
N PRO A 258 -16.64 22.95 10.45
CA PRO A 258 -17.40 24.05 11.05
C PRO A 258 -18.72 23.64 11.69
N ASN A 259 -19.36 22.57 11.20
CA ASN A 259 -20.65 22.08 11.69
C ASN A 259 -20.53 21.17 12.92
N LEU A 260 -19.31 20.88 13.40
CA LEU A 260 -19.11 20.10 14.61
C LEU A 260 -19.43 20.92 15.86
N ASN A 261 -20.38 20.44 16.66
CA ASN A 261 -20.82 21.08 17.91
C ASN A 261 -19.89 20.82 19.11
N GLU A 262 -18.65 20.36 18.86
CA GLU A 262 -17.71 19.98 19.91
C GLU A 262 -16.29 20.47 19.62
N LYS A 263 -15.49 20.64 20.68
CA LYS A 263 -14.07 20.97 20.57
C LYS A 263 -13.20 19.75 20.86
N PHE A 264 -12.04 19.70 20.24
CA PHE A 264 -11.14 18.54 20.26
C PHE A 264 -9.85 18.83 21.03
N ASN A 265 -9.43 17.85 21.82
CA ASN A 265 -8.13 17.84 22.49
C ASN A 265 -7.03 17.44 21.51
N ARG A 266 -7.37 16.62 20.51
CA ARG A 266 -6.43 16.16 19.49
C ARG A 266 -7.07 16.14 18.12
N ILE A 267 -6.33 16.60 17.12
CA ILE A 267 -6.77 16.60 15.73
C ILE A 267 -5.69 15.89 14.89
N ILE A 268 -6.09 14.92 14.07
CA ILE A 268 -5.18 14.13 13.23
C ILE A 268 -5.58 14.36 11.77
N MET A 269 -4.72 14.99 10.97
CA MET A 269 -5.02 15.42 9.59
C MET A 269 -4.22 14.61 8.58
N VAL A 270 -4.80 13.52 8.07
CA VAL A 270 -4.08 12.48 7.32
C VAL A 270 -4.10 12.70 5.79
N LEU A 271 -3.86 13.93 5.32
CA LEU A 271 -3.82 14.27 3.89
C LEU A 271 -2.51 14.99 3.51
N PRO A 272 -1.37 14.27 3.40
CA PRO A 272 -0.05 14.88 3.28
C PRO A 272 0.14 15.91 2.15
N GLY A 273 -0.64 15.86 1.08
CA GLY A 273 -0.54 16.86 0.01
C GLY A 273 -1.22 18.19 0.33
N GLU A 274 -2.21 18.20 1.23
CA GLU A 274 -3.17 19.30 1.37
C GLU A 274 -3.59 19.61 2.81
N SER A 275 -3.08 18.90 3.83
CA SER A 275 -3.49 19.09 5.24
C SER A 275 -3.45 20.56 5.69
N HIS A 276 -2.42 21.32 5.30
CA HIS A 276 -2.28 22.72 5.70
C HIS A 276 -3.44 23.62 5.24
N LYS A 277 -4.19 23.23 4.19
CA LYS A 277 -5.34 23.99 3.70
C LYS A 277 -6.52 23.98 4.67
N PHE A 278 -6.57 23.02 5.59
CA PHE A 278 -7.66 22.84 6.56
C PHE A 278 -7.30 23.40 7.96
N LEU A 279 -6.19 24.14 8.07
CA LEU A 279 -5.76 24.70 9.36
C LEU A 279 -6.79 25.68 9.94
N LYS A 280 -7.42 26.51 9.10
CA LYS A 280 -8.43 27.49 9.57
C LYS A 280 -9.60 26.79 10.26
N GLU A 281 -10.19 25.80 9.61
CA GLU A 281 -11.34 25.06 10.12
C GLU A 281 -10.97 24.23 11.35
N THR A 282 -9.82 23.54 11.30
CA THR A 282 -9.37 22.70 12.43
C THR A 282 -9.02 23.50 13.67
N LEU A 283 -8.40 24.67 13.52
CA LEU A 283 -8.11 25.56 14.65
C LEU A 283 -9.40 26.05 15.33
N ASN A 284 -10.47 26.31 14.56
CA ASN A 284 -11.75 26.72 15.14
C ASN A 284 -12.34 25.66 16.08
N VAL A 285 -12.13 24.37 15.80
CA VAL A 285 -12.62 23.28 16.67
C VAL A 285 -11.57 22.78 17.66
N ALA A 286 -10.36 23.35 17.68
CA ALA A 286 -9.30 22.97 18.61
C ALA A 286 -9.47 23.63 20.00
N LYS A 287 -9.42 22.84 21.08
CA LYS A 287 -9.36 23.35 22.46
C LYS A 287 -8.06 24.13 22.72
N LYS A 288 -8.04 24.90 23.81
CA LYS A 288 -6.79 25.39 24.42
C LYS A 288 -5.89 24.20 24.77
N GLY A 289 -4.60 24.28 24.48
CA GLY A 289 -3.67 23.17 24.72
C GLY A 289 -3.86 21.95 23.81
N ALA A 290 -4.63 22.04 22.73
CA ALA A 290 -4.85 20.93 21.81
C ALA A 290 -3.58 20.54 21.04
N VAL A 291 -3.49 19.26 20.67
CA VAL A 291 -2.41 18.75 19.81
C VAL A 291 -2.93 18.46 18.41
N ILE A 292 -2.31 19.04 17.39
CA ILE A 292 -2.61 18.80 15.99
C ILE A 292 -1.48 17.96 15.38
N HIS A 293 -1.82 16.86 14.73
CA HIS A 293 -0.90 16.05 13.92
C HIS A 293 -1.17 16.36 12.45
N LEU A 294 -0.36 17.25 11.88
CA LEU A 294 -0.47 17.66 10.49
C LEU A 294 0.52 16.87 9.64
N TYR A 295 0.01 16.00 8.77
CA TYR A 295 0.87 15.25 7.86
C TYR A 295 1.20 16.07 6.61
N GLN A 296 2.45 16.03 6.17
CA GLN A 296 2.90 16.62 4.91
C GLN A 296 4.04 15.82 4.26
N PHE A 297 4.17 15.87 2.93
CA PHE A 297 5.41 15.45 2.26
C PHE A 297 6.42 16.60 2.26
N GLU A 298 7.63 16.36 2.75
CA GLU A 298 8.65 17.39 2.88
C GLU A 298 10.04 16.87 2.51
N HIS A 299 10.87 17.76 1.96
CA HIS A 299 12.28 17.49 1.74
C HIS A 299 13.00 17.34 3.08
N VAL A 300 13.93 16.40 3.20
CA VAL A 300 14.63 16.08 4.46
C VAL A 300 15.29 17.28 5.13
N ASP A 301 15.79 18.22 4.33
CA ASP A 301 16.51 19.42 4.80
C ASP A 301 15.57 20.59 5.16
N LYS A 302 14.30 20.55 4.72
CA LYS A 302 13.33 21.65 4.87
C LYS A 302 12.39 21.50 6.07
N VAL A 303 12.56 20.45 6.86
CA VAL A 303 11.62 20.08 7.93
C VAL A 303 11.47 21.19 8.97
N LYS A 304 12.58 21.83 9.39
CA LYS A 304 12.56 22.91 10.39
C LYS A 304 11.94 24.20 9.84
N GLU A 305 12.35 24.61 8.64
CA GLU A 305 11.82 25.77 7.92
C GLU A 305 10.30 25.65 7.77
N ARG A 306 9.83 24.49 7.27
CA ARG A 306 8.40 24.23 7.12
C ARG A 306 7.65 24.25 8.45
N GLY A 307 8.28 23.81 9.54
CA GLY A 307 7.70 23.94 10.88
C GLY A 307 7.51 25.40 11.29
N ALA A 308 8.47 26.27 11.01
CA ALA A 308 8.36 27.70 11.27
C ALA A 308 7.26 28.36 10.41
N GLU A 309 7.14 27.98 9.14
CA GLU A 309 6.05 28.44 8.26
C GLU A 309 4.68 28.03 8.81
N ILE A 310 4.50 26.77 9.20
CA ILE A 310 3.24 26.28 9.78
C ILE A 310 2.90 27.07 11.06
N LYS A 311 3.91 27.34 11.91
CA LYS A 311 3.71 28.17 13.11
C LYS A 311 3.19 29.56 12.74
N GLN A 312 3.82 30.24 11.78
CA GLN A 312 3.38 31.56 11.31
C GLN A 312 1.96 31.53 10.72
N MET A 313 1.61 30.47 9.98
CA MET A 313 0.25 30.30 9.46
C MET A 313 -0.80 30.23 10.58
N ILE A 314 -0.50 29.50 11.67
CA ILE A 314 -1.39 29.36 12.82
C ILE A 314 -1.51 30.67 13.59
N GLU A 315 -0.39 31.39 13.77
CA GLU A 315 -0.37 32.70 14.45
C GLU A 315 -1.15 33.76 13.68
N LYS A 316 -1.05 33.79 12.34
CA LYS A 316 -1.89 34.63 11.47
C LYS A 316 -3.38 34.32 11.58
N LEU A 317 -3.74 33.11 11.97
CA LEU A 317 -5.12 32.67 12.22
C LEU A 317 -5.56 32.93 13.68
N GLY A 318 -4.78 33.69 14.45
CA GLY A 318 -5.15 34.13 15.79
C GLY A 318 -4.94 33.09 16.90
N ARG A 319 -4.14 32.05 16.65
CA ARG A 319 -3.83 31.01 17.64
C ARG A 319 -2.33 30.98 17.93
N LYS A 320 -1.95 30.79 19.19
CA LYS A 320 -0.55 30.69 19.59
C LYS A 320 -0.09 29.23 19.64
N VAL A 321 1.17 29.01 19.23
CA VAL A 321 1.79 27.68 19.19
C VAL A 321 2.85 27.58 20.27
N LYS A 322 2.62 26.69 21.24
CA LYS A 322 3.57 26.39 22.31
C LYS A 322 4.79 25.63 21.80
N SER A 323 4.58 24.64 20.92
CA SER A 323 5.68 23.91 20.29
C SER A 323 5.27 23.24 18.99
N ILE A 324 6.25 23.02 18.11
CA ILE A 324 6.07 22.24 16.88
C ILE A 324 7.25 21.30 16.69
N LYS A 325 6.97 20.03 16.36
CA LYS A 325 8.00 19.03 16.08
C LYS A 325 7.69 18.28 14.79
N GLY A 326 8.60 18.35 13.82
CA GLY A 326 8.56 17.51 12.62
C GLY A 326 9.10 16.11 12.92
N VAL A 327 8.25 15.09 12.78
CA VAL A 327 8.59 13.68 13.01
C VAL A 327 8.44 12.92 11.70
N ARG A 328 9.51 12.24 11.26
CA ARG A 328 9.46 11.41 10.05
C ARG A 328 8.45 10.27 10.24
N SER A 329 7.48 10.16 9.34
CA SER A 329 6.37 9.19 9.40
C SER A 329 6.26 8.29 8.16
N GLY A 330 7.26 8.31 7.27
CA GLY A 330 7.39 7.36 6.17
C GLY A 330 8.24 7.88 5.02
N TYR A 331 8.79 6.97 4.21
CA TYR A 331 9.44 7.33 2.96
C TYR A 331 8.40 7.62 1.86
N PHE A 332 8.68 8.61 0.99
CA PHE A 332 7.85 8.90 -0.18
C PHE A 332 8.65 8.83 -1.49
N ALA A 333 9.74 9.60 -1.60
CA ALA A 333 10.59 9.66 -2.79
C ALA A 333 12.04 10.02 -2.39
N PRO A 334 13.03 10.00 -3.30
CA PRO A 334 14.40 10.42 -2.99
C PRO A 334 14.41 11.81 -2.34
N LYS A 335 15.04 11.91 -1.17
CA LYS A 335 15.08 13.10 -0.30
C LYS A 335 13.73 13.67 0.18
N ILE A 336 12.60 13.04 -0.17
CA ILE A 336 11.26 13.46 0.27
C ILE A 336 10.66 12.37 1.15
N ASN A 337 10.33 12.73 2.38
CA ASN A 337 9.63 11.84 3.30
C ASN A 337 8.26 12.42 3.65
N ARG A 338 7.37 11.57 4.13
CA ARG A 338 6.21 12.02 4.89
C ARG A 338 6.67 12.38 6.29
N TYR A 339 6.26 13.55 6.77
CA TYR A 339 6.44 14.02 8.14
C TYR A 339 5.07 14.25 8.79
N SER A 340 4.99 14.00 10.10
CA SER A 340 3.95 14.53 10.98
C SER A 340 4.52 15.75 11.69
N TYR A 341 3.90 16.90 11.51
CA TYR A 341 4.13 18.07 12.34
C TYR A 341 3.20 17.97 13.54
N ASP A 342 3.77 17.59 14.67
CA ASP A 342 3.06 17.54 15.95
C ASP A 342 3.11 18.94 16.56
N ILE A 343 1.95 19.60 16.61
CA ILE A 343 1.78 21.01 16.98
C ILE A 343 1.01 21.06 18.30
N LEU A 344 1.58 21.66 19.32
CA LEU A 344 0.91 21.93 20.59
C LEU A 344 0.48 23.40 20.63
N LEU A 345 -0.81 23.65 20.75
CA LEU A 345 -1.36 25.00 20.94
C LEU A 345 -1.18 25.46 22.40
N GLU A 346 -1.20 26.78 22.62
CA GLU A 346 -1.28 27.37 23.98
C GLU A 346 -2.65 27.20 24.64
#